data_AF-A0A350UPQ5-F1
#
_entry.id   AF-A0A350UPQ5-F1
#
_cell.length_a   1.000
_cell.length_b   1.000
_cell.length_c   1.000
_cell.angle_alpha   90.00
_cell.angle_beta   90.00
_cell.angle_gamma   90.00
#
_symmetry.space_group_name_H-M   'P 1'
#
loop_
_entity.id
_entity.type
_entity.pdbx_description
1 polymer ?
#
loop_
_entity_poly.entity_id
_entity_poly.type
_entity_poly.pdbx_seq_one_letter_code
_entity_poly.pdbx_strand_id
1 'polypeptide(L)'
;MADPQAETAAMIANLKAKTGQSLDEWLALARTSGQVKHGGLVSWLKAEHGLGHGYANLVAHKTFASDAGSSDDAALMEAMFAGPKAAMRPAYDRIAGIVSGLEGAQFAPKKGYVSFRRNKQFGLAQPSTKDRLDLGLSLKGVQPSGRLEAAGSWNAMVTHRVRIASADEIDAEVEGWIRQAWAAA
;
A
#
# COMPACT_ATOMS: atom_id res chain seq x y z
N MET A 1 0.38 -10.74 14.43
CA MET A 1 -0.20 -9.44 14.03
C MET A 1 -1.59 -9.71 13.51
N ALA A 2 -2.57 -8.92 13.91
CA ALA A 2 -3.93 -9.12 13.44
C ALA A 2 -4.01 -8.75 11.95
N ASP A 3 -4.79 -9.52 11.21
CA ASP A 3 -5.12 -9.26 9.82
C ASP A 3 -5.78 -7.86 9.71
N PRO A 4 -5.25 -6.93 8.88
CA PRO A 4 -5.85 -5.61 8.67
C PRO A 4 -7.33 -5.64 8.30
N GLN A 5 -7.79 -6.72 7.67
CA GLN A 5 -9.19 -6.94 7.35
C GLN A 5 -10.00 -7.31 8.61
N ALA A 6 -9.43 -8.12 9.50
CA ALA A 6 -10.03 -8.46 10.79
C ALA A 6 -10.10 -7.25 11.74
N GLU A 7 -9.07 -6.39 11.77
CA GLU A 7 -9.09 -5.14 12.54
C GLU A 7 -10.17 -4.17 12.02
N THR A 8 -10.31 -4.07 10.70
CA THR A 8 -11.36 -3.25 10.09
C THR A 8 -12.75 -3.79 10.42
N ALA A 9 -12.96 -5.10 10.37
CA ALA A 9 -14.23 -5.73 10.73
C ALA A 9 -14.60 -5.50 12.21
N ALA A 10 -13.63 -5.63 13.12
CA ALA A 10 -13.82 -5.33 14.54
C ALA A 10 -14.16 -3.84 14.77
N MET A 11 -13.52 -2.94 14.03
CA MET A 11 -13.78 -1.50 14.10
C MET A 11 -15.20 -1.15 13.60
N ILE A 12 -15.69 -1.83 12.55
CA ILE A 12 -17.06 -1.68 12.05
C ILE A 12 -18.09 -2.19 13.06
N ALA A 13 -17.84 -3.35 13.69
CA ALA A 13 -18.71 -3.86 14.75
C ALA A 13 -18.80 -2.88 15.93
N ASN A 14 -17.65 -2.34 16.35
CA ASN A 14 -17.57 -1.36 17.44
C ASN A 14 -18.19 0.00 17.07
N LEU A 15 -18.13 0.42 15.80
CA LEU A 15 -18.83 1.62 15.32
C LEU A 15 -20.33 1.48 15.58
N LYS A 16 -20.95 0.37 15.17
CA LYS A 16 -22.37 0.11 15.41
C LYS A 16 -22.70 0.05 16.89
N ALA A 17 -21.91 -0.67 17.67
CA ALA A 17 -22.12 -0.79 19.11
C ALA A 17 -22.06 0.56 19.86
N LYS A 18 -21.16 1.48 19.44
CA LYS A 18 -20.98 2.77 20.13
C LYS A 18 -21.87 3.90 19.62
N THR A 19 -22.25 3.86 18.34
CA THR A 19 -22.99 4.97 17.70
C THR A 19 -24.46 4.63 17.47
N GLY A 20 -24.85 3.35 17.60
CA GLY A 20 -26.19 2.86 17.29
C GLY A 20 -26.47 2.72 15.79
N GLN A 21 -25.63 3.29 14.92
CA GLN A 21 -25.78 3.26 13.46
C GLN A 21 -24.74 2.33 12.83
N SER A 22 -25.17 1.58 11.83
CA SER A 22 -24.32 0.76 10.98
C SER A 22 -23.38 1.61 10.12
N LEU A 23 -22.33 0.98 9.58
CA LEU A 23 -21.44 1.66 8.63
C LEU A 23 -22.22 2.19 7.43
N ASP A 24 -23.16 1.43 6.86
CA ASP A 24 -23.91 1.85 5.68
C ASP A 24 -24.78 3.09 5.92
N GLU A 25 -25.36 3.22 7.12
CA GLU A 25 -26.09 4.42 7.54
C GLU A 25 -25.16 5.64 7.64
N TRP A 26 -23.98 5.47 8.23
CA TRP A 26 -22.96 6.51 8.26
C TRP A 26 -22.47 6.88 6.86
N LEU A 27 -22.33 5.92 5.94
CA LEU A 27 -21.93 6.18 4.57
C LEU A 27 -23.01 6.94 3.79
N ALA A 28 -24.29 6.61 4.00
CA ALA A 28 -25.40 7.35 3.42
C ALA A 28 -25.41 8.81 3.92
N LEU A 29 -25.27 9.02 5.23
CA LEU A 29 -25.19 10.34 5.85
C LEU A 29 -23.97 11.14 5.38
N ALA A 30 -22.81 10.49 5.27
CA ALA A 30 -21.60 11.11 4.76
C ALA A 30 -21.78 11.63 3.32
N ARG A 31 -22.54 10.93 2.47
CA ARG A 31 -22.84 11.36 1.09
C ARG A 31 -23.75 12.58 1.02
N THR A 32 -24.58 12.84 2.05
CA THR A 32 -25.42 14.03 2.10
C THR A 32 -24.70 15.27 2.63
N SER A 33 -23.48 15.13 3.17
CA SER A 33 -22.71 16.22 3.78
C SER A 33 -22.20 17.29 2.79
N GLY A 34 -22.19 16.99 1.49
CA GLY A 34 -21.57 17.84 0.45
C GLY A 34 -20.03 17.89 0.49
N GLN A 35 -19.38 17.12 1.37
CA GLN A 35 -17.93 17.11 1.51
C GLN A 35 -17.25 16.32 0.38
N VAL A 36 -16.32 16.95 -0.31
CA VAL A 36 -15.58 16.35 -1.45
C VAL A 36 -14.16 15.92 -1.11
N LYS A 37 -13.67 16.27 0.09
CA LYS A 37 -12.33 15.93 0.57
C LYS A 37 -12.41 15.14 1.87
N HIS A 38 -11.54 14.14 2.02
CA HIS A 38 -11.44 13.30 3.20
C HIS A 38 -11.39 14.11 4.51
N GLY A 39 -10.45 15.05 4.64
CA GLY A 39 -10.31 15.86 5.86
C GLY A 39 -11.52 16.74 6.18
N GLY A 40 -12.25 17.20 5.15
CA GLY A 40 -13.50 17.95 5.31
C GLY A 40 -14.60 17.07 5.89
N LEU A 41 -14.76 15.84 5.36
CA LEU A 41 -15.72 14.88 5.86
C LEU A 41 -15.41 14.43 7.29
N VAL A 42 -14.14 14.17 7.63
CA VAL A 42 -13.72 13.85 9.00
C VAL A 42 -14.07 14.99 9.97
N SER A 43 -13.82 16.24 9.57
CA SER A 43 -14.11 17.41 10.41
C SER A 43 -15.62 17.59 10.61
N TRP A 44 -16.41 17.41 9.55
CA TRP A 44 -17.87 17.49 9.60
C TRP A 44 -18.49 16.40 10.50
N LEU A 45 -18.06 15.14 10.35
CA LEU A 45 -18.54 14.04 11.21
C LEU A 45 -18.23 14.27 12.69
N LYS A 46 -17.08 14.88 12.99
CA LYS A 46 -16.71 15.25 14.37
C LYS A 46 -17.58 16.39 14.90
N ALA A 47 -17.75 17.45 14.12
CA ALA A 47 -18.43 18.67 14.54
C ALA A 47 -19.95 18.49 14.65
N GLU A 48 -20.58 17.92 13.62
CA GLU A 48 -22.04 17.83 13.52
C GLU A 48 -22.61 16.56 14.18
N HIS A 49 -21.79 15.50 14.27
CA HIS A 49 -22.25 14.18 14.72
C HIS A 49 -21.47 13.61 15.90
N GLY A 50 -20.52 14.37 16.46
CA GLY A 50 -19.78 13.98 17.66
C GLY A 50 -18.92 12.71 17.50
N LEU A 51 -18.63 12.29 16.26
CA LEU A 51 -17.92 11.05 16.01
C LEU A 51 -16.45 11.16 16.44
N GLY A 52 -15.95 10.16 17.18
CA GLY A 52 -14.53 10.09 17.55
C GLY A 52 -13.63 9.97 16.30
N HIS A 53 -12.38 10.46 16.39
CA HIS A 53 -11.48 10.56 15.22
C HIS A 53 -11.32 9.25 14.45
N GLY A 54 -11.12 8.12 15.14
CA GLY A 54 -10.97 6.81 14.49
C GLY A 54 -12.20 6.44 13.64
N TYR A 55 -13.41 6.61 14.18
CA TYR A 55 -14.65 6.31 13.45
C TYR A 55 -14.94 7.30 12.33
N ALA A 56 -14.70 8.60 12.57
CA ALA A 56 -14.79 9.61 11.52
C ALA A 56 -13.83 9.30 10.36
N ASN A 57 -12.62 8.84 10.67
CA ASN A 57 -11.62 8.43 9.70
C ASN A 57 -12.06 7.17 8.92
N LEU A 58 -12.58 6.15 9.61
CA LEU A 58 -13.14 4.94 8.99
C LEU A 58 -14.26 5.28 8.00
N VAL A 59 -15.25 6.05 8.45
CA VAL A 59 -16.39 6.45 7.60
C VAL A 59 -15.88 7.25 6.40
N ALA A 60 -15.02 8.25 6.61
CA ALA A 60 -14.49 9.04 5.51
C ALA A 60 -13.67 8.20 4.52
N HIS A 61 -12.86 7.26 4.99
CA HIS A 61 -12.13 6.36 4.10
C HIS A 61 -13.06 5.48 3.27
N LYS A 62 -14.08 4.88 3.90
CA LYS A 62 -15.07 4.04 3.24
C LYS A 62 -15.97 4.83 2.28
N THR A 63 -16.33 6.08 2.59
CA THR A 63 -17.09 6.96 1.69
C THR A 63 -16.33 7.26 0.41
N PHE A 64 -15.01 7.46 0.49
CA PHE A 64 -14.16 7.77 -0.66
C PHE A 64 -13.43 6.55 -1.25
N ALA A 65 -13.75 5.32 -0.80
CA ALA A 65 -13.07 4.08 -1.18
C ALA A 65 -11.52 4.19 -1.11
N SER A 66 -11.03 4.84 -0.05
CA SER A 66 -9.61 5.20 0.13
C SER A 66 -8.93 4.46 1.27
N ASP A 67 -9.63 3.55 1.97
CA ASP A 67 -8.99 2.63 2.91
C ASP A 67 -8.18 1.56 2.17
N ALA A 68 -7.23 1.00 2.92
CA ALA A 68 -6.25 0.04 2.44
C ALA A 68 -6.83 -1.29 1.90
N GLY A 69 -8.16 -1.51 1.98
CA GLY A 69 -8.86 -2.71 1.52
C GLY A 69 -10.20 -2.46 0.79
N SER A 70 -10.54 -1.23 0.36
CA SER A 70 -11.73 -0.98 -0.48
C SER A 70 -11.47 -1.11 -1.99
N SER A 71 -10.23 -1.41 -2.37
CA SER A 71 -9.90 -1.73 -3.76
C SER A 71 -9.62 -3.22 -3.86
N ASP A 72 -10.25 -3.89 -4.83
CA ASP A 72 -9.92 -5.26 -5.19
C ASP A 72 -8.45 -5.32 -5.62
N ASP A 73 -7.65 -6.15 -4.94
CA ASP A 73 -6.23 -6.34 -5.22
C ASP A 73 -6.01 -6.69 -6.70
N ALA A 74 -6.89 -7.48 -7.31
CA ALA A 74 -6.81 -7.79 -8.74
C ALA A 74 -7.03 -6.53 -9.59
N ALA A 75 -8.04 -5.71 -9.27
CA ALA A 75 -8.30 -4.46 -9.98
C ALA A 75 -7.15 -3.45 -9.83
N LEU A 76 -6.52 -3.37 -8.65
CA LEU A 76 -5.33 -2.54 -8.43
C LEU A 76 -4.16 -2.99 -9.28
N MET A 77 -3.93 -4.30 -9.35
CA MET A 77 -2.86 -4.89 -10.17
C MET A 77 -3.10 -4.64 -11.66
N GLU A 78 -4.32 -4.87 -12.15
CA GLU A 78 -4.69 -4.59 -13.54
C GLU A 78 -4.51 -3.11 -13.88
N ALA A 79 -5.01 -2.19 -13.04
CA ALA A 79 -4.86 -0.76 -13.27
C ALA A 79 -3.39 -0.30 -13.21
N MET A 80 -2.56 -0.93 -12.37
CA MET A 80 -1.15 -0.57 -12.18
C MET A 80 -0.28 -0.91 -13.40
N PHE A 81 -0.60 -2.02 -14.07
CA PHE A 81 0.11 -2.49 -15.27
C PHE A 81 -0.67 -2.22 -16.57
N ALA A 82 -1.75 -1.45 -16.54
CA ALA A 82 -2.49 -1.10 -17.73
C ALA A 82 -1.67 -0.22 -18.70
N GLY A 83 -2.02 -0.30 -20.00
CA GLY A 83 -1.46 0.55 -21.04
C GLY A 83 0.06 0.39 -21.19
N PRO A 84 0.83 1.48 -21.39
CA PRO A 84 2.27 1.40 -21.64
C PRO A 84 3.08 0.74 -20.52
N LYS A 85 2.55 0.70 -19.28
CA LYS A 85 3.23 0.08 -18.14
C LYS A 85 3.14 -1.44 -18.13
N ALA A 86 2.34 -2.05 -19.01
CA ALA A 86 2.26 -3.51 -19.17
C ALA A 86 3.62 -4.15 -19.44
N ALA A 87 4.51 -3.43 -20.14
CA ALA A 87 5.87 -3.89 -20.41
C ALA A 87 6.71 -4.14 -19.14
N MET A 88 6.35 -3.54 -18.00
CA MET A 88 7.04 -3.75 -16.71
C MET A 88 6.50 -4.94 -15.92
N ARG A 89 5.42 -5.58 -16.38
CA ARG A 89 4.81 -6.72 -15.68
C ARG A 89 5.79 -7.91 -15.53
N PRO A 90 6.58 -8.30 -16.55
CA PRO A 90 7.56 -9.38 -16.38
C PRO A 90 8.63 -9.10 -15.32
N ALA A 91 9.11 -7.84 -15.22
CA ALA A 91 10.06 -7.45 -14.19
C ALA A 91 9.42 -7.54 -12.79
N TYR A 92 8.18 -7.08 -12.65
CA TYR A 92 7.43 -7.24 -11.40
C TYR A 92 7.24 -8.73 -11.04
N ASP A 93 6.80 -9.56 -11.98
CA ASP A 93 6.52 -10.97 -11.74
C ASP A 93 7.78 -11.73 -11.28
N ARG A 94 8.96 -11.35 -11.79
CA ARG A 94 10.24 -11.90 -11.35
C ARG A 94 10.58 -11.52 -9.90
N ILE A 95 10.38 -10.27 -9.50
CA ILE A 95 10.51 -9.83 -8.09
C ILE A 95 9.49 -10.54 -7.20
N ALA A 96 8.24 -10.63 -7.66
CA ALA A 96 7.16 -11.28 -6.94
C ALA A 96 7.45 -12.77 -6.72
N GLY A 97 8.06 -13.46 -7.70
CA GLY A 97 8.53 -14.83 -7.56
C GLY A 97 9.57 -14.98 -6.44
N ILE A 98 10.55 -14.08 -6.37
CA ILE A 98 11.55 -14.07 -5.28
C ILE A 98 10.85 -13.86 -3.92
N VAL A 99 10.03 -12.81 -3.82
CA VAL A 99 9.36 -12.42 -2.57
C VAL A 99 8.38 -13.49 -2.08
N SER A 100 7.65 -14.16 -2.99
CA SER A 100 6.72 -15.24 -2.64
C SER A 100 7.43 -16.47 -2.05
N GLY A 101 8.71 -16.67 -2.38
CA GLY A 101 9.54 -17.71 -1.80
C GLY A 101 10.08 -17.38 -0.40
N LEU A 102 9.82 -16.18 0.13
CA LEU A 102 10.27 -15.75 1.44
C LEU A 102 9.19 -16.01 2.50
N GLU A 103 9.57 -16.68 3.58
CA GLU A 103 8.63 -17.08 4.62
C GLU A 103 7.93 -15.86 5.26
N GLY A 104 6.61 -15.92 5.33
CA GLY A 104 5.77 -14.88 5.94
C GLY A 104 5.75 -13.56 5.16
N ALA A 105 6.30 -13.50 3.95
CA ALA A 105 6.15 -12.34 3.09
C ALA A 105 4.72 -12.22 2.57
N GLN A 106 4.23 -10.98 2.51
CA GLN A 106 2.90 -10.61 2.07
C GLN A 106 2.99 -9.47 1.07
N PHE A 107 2.10 -9.50 0.09
CA PHE A 107 1.91 -8.42 -0.86
C PHE A 107 0.72 -7.55 -0.41
N ALA A 108 0.88 -6.24 -0.51
CA ALA A 108 -0.22 -5.30 -0.32
C ALA A 108 -0.26 -4.34 -1.51
N PRO A 109 -1.06 -4.66 -2.54
CA PRO A 109 -1.33 -3.74 -3.64
C PRO A 109 -1.88 -2.41 -3.12
N LYS A 110 -1.43 -1.33 -3.75
CA LYS A 110 -1.89 0.05 -3.53
C LYS A 110 -2.07 0.71 -4.88
N LYS A 111 -2.63 1.90 -4.89
CA LYS A 111 -2.73 2.70 -6.12
C LYS A 111 -1.32 3.03 -6.64
N GLY A 112 -0.90 2.31 -7.68
CA GLY A 112 0.34 2.56 -8.43
C GLY A 112 1.59 1.83 -7.96
N TYR A 113 1.55 1.07 -6.85
CA TYR A 113 2.68 0.25 -6.39
C TYR A 113 2.20 -0.92 -5.53
N VAL A 114 3.05 -1.93 -5.35
CA VAL A 114 2.81 -3.06 -4.44
C VAL A 114 3.82 -3.00 -3.30
N SER A 115 3.35 -3.03 -2.06
CA SER A 115 4.24 -3.14 -0.90
C SER A 115 4.56 -4.60 -0.60
N PHE A 116 5.78 -4.87 -0.17
CA PHE A 116 6.22 -6.16 0.37
C PHE A 116 6.39 -6.04 1.88
N ARG A 117 5.72 -6.93 2.63
CA ARG A 117 5.58 -6.82 4.09
C ARG A 117 5.78 -8.16 4.78
N ARG A 118 6.23 -8.11 6.03
CA ARG A 118 6.18 -9.22 7.00
C ARG A 118 5.62 -8.67 8.32
N ASN A 119 6.48 -8.42 9.30
CA ASN A 119 6.11 -7.66 10.50
C ASN A 119 5.96 -6.16 10.24
N LYS A 120 6.79 -5.67 9.34
CA LYS A 120 6.74 -4.32 8.79
C LYS A 120 6.99 -4.38 7.29
N GLN A 121 6.78 -3.27 6.61
CA GLN A 121 7.15 -3.14 5.20
C GLN A 121 8.66 -3.18 5.05
N PHE A 122 9.14 -4.03 4.13
CA PHE A 122 10.57 -4.17 3.84
C PHE A 122 10.93 -3.77 2.42
N GLY A 123 9.95 -3.73 1.52
CA GLY A 123 10.15 -3.22 0.17
C GLY A 123 8.86 -2.82 -0.52
N LEU A 124 8.99 -2.35 -1.75
CA LEU A 124 7.87 -2.11 -2.67
C LEU A 124 8.35 -2.17 -4.11
N ALA A 125 7.46 -2.49 -5.04
CA ALA A 125 7.69 -2.35 -6.47
C ALA A 125 6.66 -1.39 -7.09
N GLN A 126 7.15 -0.44 -7.89
CA GLN A 126 6.34 0.59 -8.53
C GLN A 126 6.67 0.67 -10.02
N PRO A 127 5.75 0.38 -10.95
CA PRO A 127 5.96 0.69 -12.36
C PRO A 127 5.84 2.20 -12.55
N SER A 128 6.97 2.89 -12.47
CA SER A 128 7.01 4.35 -12.47
C SER A 128 6.81 4.92 -13.87
N THR A 129 7.40 4.31 -14.89
CA THR A 129 7.26 4.68 -16.31
C THR A 129 6.94 3.45 -17.15
N LYS A 130 6.78 3.62 -18.47
CA LYS A 130 6.53 2.52 -19.42
C LYS A 130 7.70 1.52 -19.54
N ASP A 131 8.88 1.95 -19.11
CA ASP A 131 10.19 1.32 -19.32
C ASP A 131 11.02 1.29 -18.02
N ARG A 132 10.39 1.57 -16.87
CA ARG A 132 11.06 1.49 -15.57
C ARG A 132 10.14 1.02 -14.46
N LEU A 133 10.57 -0.04 -13.79
CA LEU A 133 10.10 -0.49 -12.49
C LEU A 133 11.08 0.00 -11.42
N ASP A 134 10.60 0.74 -10.43
CA ASP A 134 11.40 1.13 -9.28
C ASP A 134 11.16 0.13 -8.13
N LEU A 135 12.21 -0.57 -7.71
CA LEU A 135 12.24 -1.45 -6.54
C LEU A 135 12.78 -0.68 -5.34
N GLY A 136 11.93 -0.44 -4.34
CA GLY A 136 12.32 0.17 -3.08
C GLY A 136 12.62 -0.88 -2.01
N LEU A 137 13.68 -0.69 -1.22
CA LEU A 137 14.09 -1.64 -0.16
C LEU A 137 14.52 -0.91 1.12
N SER A 138 14.19 -1.52 2.26
CA SER A 138 14.60 -1.08 3.60
C SER A 138 15.89 -1.78 4.03
N LEU A 139 17.04 -1.20 3.69
CA LEU A 139 18.39 -1.67 3.95
C LEU A 139 19.14 -0.67 4.86
N LYS A 140 18.67 -0.51 6.10
CA LYS A 140 19.29 0.42 7.05
C LYS A 140 20.75 0.04 7.31
N GLY A 141 21.65 1.02 7.20
CA GLY A 141 23.09 0.82 7.43
C GLY A 141 23.87 0.30 6.21
N VAL A 142 23.19 -0.06 5.11
CA VAL A 142 23.85 -0.34 3.83
C VAL A 142 24.15 0.99 3.14
N GLN A 143 25.37 1.12 2.58
CA GLN A 143 25.73 2.28 1.77
C GLN A 143 25.26 2.07 0.33
N PRO A 144 24.65 3.08 -0.31
CA PRO A 144 24.35 3.03 -1.73
C PRO A 144 25.61 2.75 -2.56
N SER A 145 25.50 1.86 -3.54
CA SER A 145 26.61 1.49 -4.43
C SER A 145 26.08 0.95 -5.76
N GLY A 146 26.71 1.33 -6.87
CA GLY A 146 26.31 0.88 -8.21
C GLY A 146 24.87 1.28 -8.51
N ARG A 147 24.02 0.31 -8.85
CA ARG A 147 22.59 0.52 -9.12
C ARG A 147 21.70 0.57 -7.86
N LEU A 148 22.26 0.32 -6.67
CA LEU A 148 21.57 0.52 -5.40
C LEU A 148 21.73 1.98 -4.98
N GLU A 149 20.70 2.78 -5.23
CA GLU A 149 20.68 4.20 -4.93
C GLU A 149 20.01 4.47 -3.59
N ALA A 150 20.30 5.62 -2.98
CA ALA A 150 19.45 6.14 -1.90
C ALA A 150 18.04 6.43 -2.46
N ALA A 151 17.00 6.06 -1.72
CA ALA A 151 15.62 6.35 -2.12
C ALA A 151 15.36 7.86 -2.20
N GLY A 152 15.97 8.64 -1.31
CA GLY A 152 15.87 10.11 -1.32
C GLY A 152 14.42 10.59 -1.32
N SER A 153 14.10 11.57 -2.17
CA SER A 153 12.76 12.14 -2.30
C SER A 153 11.76 11.23 -3.04
N TRP A 154 12.19 10.09 -3.59
CA TRP A 154 11.29 9.20 -4.32
C TRP A 154 10.30 8.50 -3.40
N ASN A 155 10.74 8.04 -2.23
CA ASN A 155 9.87 7.39 -1.27
C ASN A 155 10.47 7.43 0.14
N ALA A 156 9.71 7.95 1.12
CA ALA A 156 10.16 8.08 2.50
C ALA A 156 10.04 6.79 3.34
N MET A 157 9.35 5.75 2.84
CA MET A 157 9.12 4.50 3.58
C MET A 157 10.22 3.46 3.37
N VAL A 158 11.10 3.66 2.40
CA VAL A 158 12.22 2.78 2.07
C VAL A 158 13.50 3.59 2.02
N THR A 159 14.62 2.94 2.29
CA THR A 159 15.92 3.62 2.37
C THR A 159 16.65 3.66 1.02
N HIS A 160 16.41 2.65 0.19
CA HIS A 160 17.13 2.42 -1.05
C HIS A 160 16.18 2.18 -2.20
N ARG A 161 16.68 2.41 -3.42
CA ARG A 161 15.98 2.16 -4.67
C ARG A 161 16.90 1.53 -5.69
N VAL A 162 16.38 0.57 -6.44
CA VAL A 162 16.98 0.04 -7.66
C VAL A 162 16.02 0.36 -8.81
N ARG A 163 16.55 0.94 -9.89
CA ARG A 163 15.81 1.20 -11.13
C ARG A 163 16.00 -0.01 -12.05
N ILE A 164 14.89 -0.66 -12.42
CA ILE A 164 14.87 -1.89 -13.22
C ILE A 164 14.19 -1.59 -14.55
N ALA A 165 14.93 -1.76 -15.66
CA ALA A 165 14.41 -1.55 -17.01
C ALA A 165 13.76 -2.80 -17.60
N SER A 166 14.20 -4.00 -17.20
CA SER A 166 13.66 -5.27 -17.67
C SER A 166 13.81 -6.39 -16.63
N ALA A 167 13.17 -7.54 -16.89
CA ALA A 167 13.27 -8.69 -15.99
C ALA A 167 14.70 -9.26 -15.89
N ASP A 168 15.53 -9.05 -16.92
CA ASP A 168 16.90 -9.58 -17.01
C ASP A 168 17.86 -8.86 -16.05
N GLU A 169 17.52 -7.66 -15.61
CA GLU A 169 18.29 -6.92 -14.60
C GLU A 169 18.05 -7.44 -13.17
N ILE A 170 17.15 -8.40 -12.97
CA ILE A 170 16.88 -9.01 -11.67
C ILE A 170 17.75 -10.25 -11.50
N ASP A 171 19.03 -9.98 -11.27
CA ASP A 171 20.06 -10.97 -11.03
C ASP A 171 20.24 -11.28 -9.52
N ALA A 172 21.29 -12.04 -9.20
CA ALA A 172 21.61 -12.47 -7.86
C ALA A 172 21.89 -11.32 -6.87
N GLU A 173 22.37 -10.16 -7.34
CA GLU A 173 22.62 -9.01 -6.48
C GLU A 173 21.29 -8.34 -6.08
N VAL A 174 20.36 -8.16 -7.02
CA VAL A 174 19.01 -7.66 -6.70
C VAL A 174 18.29 -8.61 -5.75
N GLU A 175 18.36 -9.91 -6.02
CA GLU A 175 17.80 -10.93 -5.13
C GLU A 175 18.43 -10.87 -3.73
N GLY A 176 19.75 -10.71 -3.65
CA GLY A 176 20.48 -10.55 -2.39
C GLY A 176 19.96 -9.40 -1.55
N TRP A 177 19.73 -8.23 -2.16
CA TRP A 177 19.15 -7.08 -1.46
C TRP A 177 17.70 -7.30 -1.02
N ILE A 178 16.87 -7.97 -1.83
CA ILE A 178 15.50 -8.32 -1.43
C ILE A 178 15.53 -9.21 -0.17
N ARG A 179 16.37 -10.24 -0.17
CA ARG A 179 16.53 -11.16 0.97
C ARG A 179 17.06 -10.45 2.20
N GLN A 180 18.03 -9.55 2.04
CA GLN A 180 18.57 -8.75 3.15
C GLN A 180 17.51 -7.84 3.78
N ALA A 181 16.71 -7.15 2.95
CA ALA A 181 15.63 -6.30 3.44
C ALA A 181 14.56 -7.13 4.18
N TRP A 182 14.19 -8.30 3.64
CA TRP A 182 13.26 -9.23 4.28
C TRP A 182 13.80 -9.79 5.60
N ALA A 183 15.08 -10.16 5.68
CA ALA A 183 15.68 -10.69 6.91
C ALA A 183 15.67 -9.66 8.05
N ALA A 184 15.71 -8.36 7.72
CA ALA A 184 15.61 -7.26 8.69
C ALA A 184 14.16 -6.86 9.04
N ALA A 185 13.14 -7.53 8.47
CA ALA A 185 11.73 -7.18 8.53
C ALA A 185 10.96 -7.75 9.72
#